data_AF-A0A3D3JS46-F1
#
_entry.id   AF-A0A3D3JS46-F1
#
_cell.length_a   1.000
_cell.length_b   1.000
_cell.length_c   1.000
_cell.angle_alpha   90.00
_cell.angle_beta   90.00
_cell.angle_gamma   90.00
#
_symmetry.space_group_name_H-M   'P 1'
#
loop_
_entity.id
_entity.type
_entity.pdbx_description
1 polymer ?
#
loop_
_entity_poly.entity_id
_entity_poly.type
_entity_poly.pdbx_seq_one_letter_code
_entity_poly.pdbx_strand_id
1 'polypeptide(L)'
;MINTTSLFLAWRYLKPKGTFISWFIPLLAVLGPIVGVAVLIVVIAVMAGFSRDYREAMFRFQAHLELMMPDEEPIHDADTYIERLRALGFKAAPEANGPAFVQTRRRLAAKMIRGIDPATEQHVSKLKESIIRGKYEIEEDEVLIGNFLAMDFNLRIGDKIIV
;
A
#
# COMPACT_ATOMS: atom_id res chain seq x y z
N MET A 1 23.99 43.93 -0.07
CA MET A 1 23.31 45.15 -0.54
C MET A 1 22.81 44.91 -1.95
N ILE A 2 21.56 44.48 -2.12
CA ILE A 2 20.95 44.36 -3.45
C ILE A 2 20.52 45.78 -3.84
N ASN A 3 21.22 46.41 -4.79
CA ASN A 3 20.89 47.77 -5.22
C ASN A 3 19.55 47.74 -5.96
N THR A 4 18.56 48.45 -5.43
CA THR A 4 17.21 48.59 -6.00
C THR A 4 17.25 49.06 -7.46
N THR A 5 18.29 49.81 -7.84
CA THR A 5 18.55 50.29 -9.20
C THR A 5 18.83 49.18 -10.21
N SER A 6 19.58 48.13 -9.84
CA SER A 6 19.90 47.04 -10.77
C SER A 6 18.70 46.12 -11.01
N LEU A 7 17.87 45.89 -9.98
CA LEU A 7 16.61 45.16 -10.10
C LEU A 7 15.60 45.92 -10.99
N PHE A 8 15.53 47.24 -10.84
CA PHE A 8 14.69 48.10 -11.69
C PHE A 8 15.12 48.07 -13.16
N LEU A 9 16.44 48.09 -13.42
CA LEU A 9 16.97 47.95 -14.77
C LEU A 9 16.65 46.57 -15.36
N ALA A 10 16.89 45.49 -14.62
CA ALA A 10 16.63 44.12 -15.05
C ALA A 10 15.15 43.90 -15.44
N TRP A 11 14.21 44.36 -14.60
CA TRP A 11 12.78 44.25 -14.89
C TRP A 11 12.35 45.05 -16.13
N ARG A 12 12.98 46.21 -16.36
CA ARG A 12 12.70 47.03 -17.54
C ARG A 12 13.23 46.39 -18.84
N TYR A 13 14.37 45.72 -18.80
CA TYR A 13 14.90 44.96 -19.93
C TYR A 13 14.10 43.67 -20.20
N LEU A 14 13.50 43.06 -19.18
CA LEU A 14 12.64 41.88 -19.32
C LEU A 14 11.30 42.19 -20.02
N LYS A 15 10.85 43.45 -19.99
CA LYS A 15 9.59 43.91 -20.59
C LYS A 15 9.86 44.89 -21.74
N PRO A 16 10.37 44.43 -22.89
CA PRO A 16 10.74 45.31 -23.98
C PRO A 16 9.51 46.02 -24.57
N LYS A 17 9.66 47.29 -24.91
CA LYS A 17 8.64 48.11 -25.59
C LYS A 17 8.96 48.17 -27.08
N GLY A 18 8.20 47.46 -27.91
CA GLY A 18 8.38 47.39 -29.36
C GLY A 18 7.75 46.12 -29.98
N THR A 19 7.74 46.04 -31.32
CA THR A 19 7.13 45.01 -32.21
C THR A 19 6.99 43.60 -31.62
N PHE A 20 5.90 42.89 -31.96
CA PHE A 20 5.51 41.53 -31.50
C PHE A 20 6.67 40.53 -31.23
N ILE A 21 7.74 40.55 -32.05
CA ILE A 21 8.90 39.66 -31.93
C ILE A 21 9.68 39.89 -30.61
N SER A 22 9.75 41.13 -30.12
CA SER A 22 10.56 41.51 -28.97
C SER A 22 10.04 40.92 -27.65
N TRP A 23 8.73 40.65 -27.55
CA TRP A 23 8.13 40.05 -26.34
C TRP A 23 8.19 38.51 -26.34
N PHE A 24 8.26 37.86 -27.51
CA PHE A 24 8.16 36.40 -27.62
C PHE A 24 9.43 35.67 -27.15
N ILE A 25 10.62 36.21 -27.44
CA ILE A 25 11.90 35.56 -27.10
C ILE A 25 12.12 35.49 -25.58
N PRO A 26 11.96 36.58 -24.80
CA PRO A 26 12.11 36.51 -23.34
C PRO A 26 11.05 35.63 -22.68
N LEU A 27 9.83 35.60 -23.23
CA LEU A 27 8.75 34.75 -22.74
C LEU A 27 9.08 33.26 -22.90
N LEU A 28 9.55 32.85 -24.09
CA LEU A 28 9.94 31.47 -24.36
C LEU A 28 11.15 31.04 -23.52
N ALA A 29 12.13 31.94 -23.34
CA ALA A 29 13.34 31.70 -22.55
C ALA A 29 13.05 31.43 -21.06
N VAL A 30 11.95 31.99 -20.53
CA VAL A 30 11.51 31.75 -19.14
C VAL A 30 10.54 30.57 -19.06
N LEU A 31 9.64 30.39 -20.05
CA LEU A 31 8.68 29.29 -20.07
C LEU A 31 9.35 27.91 -20.18
N GLY A 32 10.40 27.78 -20.97
CA GLY A 32 11.11 26.50 -21.14
C GLY A 32 11.61 25.93 -19.81
N PRO A 33 12.43 26.67 -19.05
CA PRO A 33 12.88 26.25 -17.71
C PRO A 33 11.73 26.02 -16.72
N ILE A 34 10.67 26.83 -16.76
CA ILE A 34 9.49 26.63 -15.90
C ILE A 34 8.87 25.25 -16.16
N VAL A 35 8.62 24.91 -17.43
CA VAL A 35 8.04 23.61 -17.79
C VAL A 35 9.01 22.48 -17.43
N GLY A 36 10.30 22.63 -17.72
CA GLY A 36 11.31 21.62 -17.40
C GLY A 36 11.42 21.32 -15.90
N VAL A 37 11.49 22.36 -15.07
CA VAL A 37 11.54 22.22 -13.62
C VAL A 37 10.21 21.69 -13.07
N ALA A 38 9.06 22.12 -13.60
CA ALA A 38 7.76 21.61 -13.19
C ALA A 38 7.65 20.09 -13.43
N VAL A 39 8.06 19.61 -14.62
CA VAL A 39 8.06 18.18 -14.93
C VAL A 39 9.00 17.42 -13.99
N LEU A 40 10.20 17.94 -13.73
CA LEU A 40 11.15 17.31 -12.81
C LEU A 40 10.58 17.22 -11.39
N ILE A 41 9.94 18.28 -10.89
CA ILE A 41 9.28 18.30 -9.58
C ILE A 41 8.18 17.25 -9.52
N VAL A 42 7.32 17.15 -10.55
CA VAL A 42 6.24 16.16 -10.60
C VAL A 42 6.80 14.73 -10.54
N VAL A 43 7.83 14.42 -11.34
CA VAL A 43 8.44 13.08 -11.34
C VAL A 43 9.03 12.74 -9.98
N ILE A 44 9.77 13.67 -9.36
CA ILE A 44 10.34 13.48 -8.03
C ILE A 44 9.22 13.29 -7.00
N ALA A 45 8.15 14.08 -7.07
CA ALA A 45 7.01 13.97 -6.16
C ALA A 45 6.32 12.60 -6.29
N VAL A 46 6.11 12.11 -7.52
CA VAL A 46 5.54 10.78 -7.78
C VAL A 46 6.44 9.69 -7.23
N MET A 47 7.74 9.71 -7.54
CA MET A 47 8.68 8.70 -7.05
C MET A 47 8.81 8.72 -5.53
N ALA A 48 8.84 9.91 -4.91
CA ALA A 48 8.92 10.07 -3.47
C ALA A 48 7.65 9.61 -2.75
N GLY A 49 6.47 9.93 -3.30
CA GLY A 49 5.18 9.45 -2.79
C GLY A 49 5.06 7.94 -2.89
N PHE A 50 5.30 7.41 -4.08
CA PHE A 50 5.27 5.97 -4.36
C PHE A 50 6.27 5.20 -3.48
N SER A 51 7.49 5.69 -3.29
CA SER A 51 8.48 5.03 -2.44
C SER A 51 8.02 4.91 -0.98
N ARG A 52 7.31 5.91 -0.46
CA ARG A 52 6.73 5.87 0.89
C ARG A 52 5.58 4.86 0.96
N ASP A 53 4.66 4.92 0.01
CA ASP A 53 3.51 4.03 -0.04
C ASP A 53 3.92 2.57 -0.24
N TYR A 54 4.90 2.29 -1.10
CA TYR A 54 5.42 0.95 -1.33
C TYR A 54 6.16 0.40 -0.13
N ARG A 55 7.01 1.23 0.50
CA ARG A 55 7.72 0.83 1.72
C ARG A 55 6.72 0.46 2.82
N GLU A 56 5.73 1.32 3.05
CA GLU A 56 4.72 1.08 4.07
C GLU A 56 3.78 -0.08 3.71
N ALA A 57 3.45 -0.26 2.43
CA ALA A 57 2.68 -1.42 1.96
C ALA A 57 3.43 -2.73 2.17
N MET A 58 4.75 -2.79 1.93
CA MET A 58 5.53 -4.01 2.18
C MET A 58 5.62 -4.35 3.67
N PHE A 59 5.80 -3.35 4.54
CA PHE A 59 5.93 -3.58 5.99
C PHE A 59 4.61 -3.79 6.73
N ARG A 60 3.45 -3.52 6.11
CA ARG A 60 2.13 -3.70 6.75
C ARG A 60 1.63 -5.15 6.82
N PHE A 61 2.18 -6.06 6.03
CA PHE A 61 1.61 -7.41 5.83
C PHE A 61 2.48 -8.59 6.26
N GLN A 62 3.70 -8.37 6.76
CA GLN A 62 4.51 -9.47 7.29
C GLN A 62 4.32 -9.60 8.80
N ALA A 63 3.89 -10.78 9.25
CA ALA A 63 4.26 -11.26 10.58
C ALA A 63 5.79 -11.13 10.67
N HIS A 64 6.30 -10.58 11.77
CA HIS A 64 7.73 -10.24 11.87
C HIS A 64 8.65 -11.44 11.61
N LEU A 65 8.14 -12.66 11.82
CA LEU A 65 8.77 -13.94 11.51
C LEU A 65 7.67 -14.96 11.13
N GLU A 66 7.89 -15.73 10.07
CA GLU A 66 7.05 -16.88 9.69
C GLU A 66 7.90 -18.14 9.81
N LEU A 67 7.38 -19.16 10.50
CA LEU A 67 8.06 -20.43 10.69
C LEU A 67 7.42 -21.47 9.77
N MET A 68 8.18 -21.91 8.77
CA MET A 68 7.77 -22.96 7.84
C MET A 68 8.71 -24.15 7.98
N MET A 69 8.17 -25.36 7.82
CA MET A 69 9.02 -26.55 7.67
C MET A 69 9.73 -26.52 6.30
N PRO A 70 10.97 -27.04 6.19
CA PRO A 70 11.77 -26.97 4.97
C PRO A 70 11.13 -27.54 3.69
N ASP A 71 10.12 -28.41 3.82
CA ASP A 71 9.43 -29.09 2.71
C ASP A 71 7.93 -28.74 2.61
N GLU A 72 7.48 -27.62 3.20
CA GLU A 72 6.05 -27.26 3.31
C GLU A 72 5.19 -28.32 4.02
N GLU A 73 5.82 -29.23 4.76
CA GLU A 73 5.10 -30.23 5.55
C GLU A 73 4.26 -29.58 6.65
N PRO A 74 3.03 -30.07 6.89
CA PRO A 74 2.20 -29.58 7.97
C PRO A 74 2.90 -29.72 9.33
N ILE A 75 2.88 -28.66 10.13
CA ILE A 75 3.36 -28.70 11.50
C ILE A 75 2.34 -29.45 12.35
N HIS A 76 2.61 -30.73 12.62
CA HIS A 76 1.67 -31.59 13.35
C HIS A 76 1.53 -31.27 14.85
N ASP A 77 2.40 -30.43 15.44
CA ASP A 77 2.40 -30.05 16.86
C ASP A 77 2.62 -28.53 17.07
N ALA A 78 1.89 -27.69 16.34
CA ALA A 78 2.06 -26.23 16.36
C ALA A 78 2.03 -25.62 17.78
N ASP A 79 1.16 -26.14 18.67
CA ASP A 79 1.00 -25.65 20.04
C ASP A 79 2.28 -25.77 20.88
N THR A 80 3.01 -26.87 20.75
CA THR A 80 4.27 -27.09 21.49
C THR A 80 5.33 -26.08 21.08
N TYR A 81 5.39 -25.71 19.80
CA TYR A 81 6.31 -24.69 19.31
C TYR A 81 5.89 -23.29 19.76
N ILE A 82 4.58 -23.00 19.75
CA ILE A 82 4.04 -21.72 20.23
C ILE A 82 4.35 -21.53 21.72
N GLU A 83 4.21 -22.57 22.55
CA GLU A 83 4.57 -22.49 23.97
C GLU A 83 6.06 -22.23 24.20
N ARG A 84 6.94 -22.89 23.43
CA ARG A 84 8.39 -22.63 23.49
C ARG A 84 8.74 -21.19 23.09
N LEU A 85 8.10 -20.67 22.05
CA LEU A 85 8.27 -19.28 21.61
C LEU A 85 7.74 -18.29 22.65
N ARG A 86 6.62 -18.62 23.29
CA ARG A 86 6.03 -17.83 24.39
C ARG A 86 6.96 -17.78 25.61
N ALA A 87 7.61 -18.89 25.95
CA ALA A 87 8.59 -18.94 27.02
C ALA A 87 9.82 -18.05 26.75
N LEU A 88 10.17 -17.85 25.48
CA LEU A 88 11.23 -16.92 25.04
C LEU A 88 10.77 -15.46 24.95
N GLY A 89 9.50 -15.17 25.23
CA GLY A 89 8.91 -13.82 25.18
C GLY A 89 8.32 -13.41 23.83
N PHE A 90 8.26 -14.33 22.85
CA PHE A 90 7.63 -14.07 21.56
C PHE A 90 6.14 -14.42 21.58
N LYS A 91 5.33 -13.65 20.85
CA LYS A 91 3.92 -13.99 20.59
C LYS A 91 3.86 -14.72 19.25
N ALA A 92 3.24 -15.89 19.22
CA ALA A 92 3.09 -16.72 18.03
C ALA A 92 1.63 -17.19 17.93
N ALA A 93 1.13 -17.30 16.70
CA ALA A 93 -0.19 -17.80 16.37
C ALA A 93 -0.06 -18.91 15.31
N PRO A 94 -0.90 -19.95 15.37
CA PRO A 94 -0.92 -20.96 14.33
C PRO A 94 -1.60 -20.40 13.08
N GLU A 95 -1.06 -20.76 11.92
CA GLU A 95 -1.54 -20.30 10.62
C GLU A 95 -1.51 -21.47 9.63
N ALA A 96 -2.56 -21.61 8.82
CA ALA A 96 -2.61 -22.58 7.74
C ALA A 96 -2.85 -21.86 6.41
N ASN A 97 -1.94 -22.02 5.45
CA ASN A 97 -2.10 -21.44 4.12
C ASN A 97 -2.32 -22.53 3.08
N GLY A 98 -3.26 -22.31 2.17
CA GLY A 98 -3.48 -23.23 1.06
C GLY A 98 -4.16 -22.57 -0.13
N PRO A 99 -3.88 -23.02 -1.37
CA PRO A 99 -4.65 -22.60 -2.52
C PRO A 99 -6.06 -23.21 -2.48
N ALA A 100 -7.07 -22.39 -2.70
CA ALA A 100 -8.46 -22.81 -2.79
C ALA A 100 -9.21 -22.03 -3.88
N PHE A 101 -10.35 -22.56 -4.31
CA PHE A 101 -11.15 -21.93 -5.36
C PHE A 101 -12.29 -21.15 -4.75
N VAL A 102 -12.20 -19.82 -4.80
CA VAL A 102 -13.29 -18.95 -4.38
C VAL A 102 -14.29 -18.80 -5.53
N GLN A 103 -15.48 -19.33 -5.34
CA GLN A 103 -16.62 -19.21 -6.25
C GLN A 103 -17.67 -18.25 -5.68
N THR A 104 -18.05 -17.27 -6.49
CA THR A 104 -19.26 -16.47 -6.29
C THR A 104 -20.25 -16.75 -7.42
N ARG A 105 -21.46 -16.18 -7.35
CA ARG A 105 -22.53 -16.38 -8.34
C ARG A 105 -22.12 -16.07 -9.78
N ARG A 106 -21.07 -15.26 -9.98
CA ARG A 106 -20.65 -14.73 -11.30
C ARG A 106 -19.21 -15.05 -11.68
N ARG A 107 -18.36 -15.50 -10.76
CA ARG A 107 -16.91 -15.65 -10.97
C ARG A 107 -16.33 -16.79 -10.13
N LEU A 108 -15.31 -17.45 -10.67
CA LEU A 108 -14.49 -18.45 -10.01
C LEU A 108 -13.03 -18.00 -10.10
N ALA A 109 -12.29 -18.03 -8.99
CA ALA A 109 -10.85 -17.79 -9.01
C ALA A 109 -10.12 -18.64 -7.98
N ALA A 110 -8.93 -19.12 -8.38
CA ALA A 110 -7.97 -19.66 -7.43
C ALA A 110 -7.37 -18.52 -6.60
N LYS A 111 -7.41 -18.65 -5.28
CA LYS A 111 -6.83 -17.70 -4.32
C LYS A 111 -6.14 -18.46 -3.19
N MET A 112 -5.15 -17.83 -2.58
CA MET A 112 -4.57 -18.32 -1.34
C MET A 112 -5.50 -17.99 -0.19
N ILE A 113 -5.85 -18.99 0.60
CA ILE A 113 -6.65 -18.85 1.82
C ILE A 113 -5.73 -19.08 3.00
N ARG A 114 -5.89 -18.19 3.99
CA ARG A 114 -5.18 -18.23 5.26
C ARG A 114 -6.19 -18.54 6.35
N GLY A 115 -6.07 -19.71 6.97
CA GLY A 115 -6.73 -20.06 8.21
C GLY A 115 -5.96 -19.47 9.39
N ILE A 116 -6.65 -18.75 10.26
CA ILE A 116 -6.09 -18.10 11.46
C ILE A 116 -6.92 -18.48 12.68
N ASP A 117 -6.28 -18.52 13.85
CA ASP A 117 -6.98 -18.52 15.13
C ASP A 117 -7.26 -17.06 15.56
N PRO A 118 -8.52 -16.59 15.59
CA PRO A 118 -8.87 -15.20 15.90
C PRO A 118 -8.44 -14.75 17.30
N ALA A 119 -8.30 -15.68 18.27
CA ALA A 119 -7.92 -15.34 19.64
C ALA A 119 -6.43 -15.01 19.74
N THR A 120 -5.60 -15.83 19.09
CA THR A 120 -4.14 -15.69 19.17
C THR A 120 -3.60 -14.68 18.15
N GLU A 121 -4.21 -14.59 16.96
CA GLU A 121 -3.78 -13.72 15.86
C GLU A 121 -3.86 -12.22 16.20
N GLN A 122 -4.85 -11.80 17.00
CA GLN A 122 -4.99 -10.40 17.46
C GLN A 122 -3.75 -9.88 18.22
N HIS A 123 -2.97 -10.78 18.80
CA HIS A 123 -1.80 -10.43 19.60
C HIS A 123 -0.50 -10.41 18.79
N VAL A 124 -0.52 -10.97 17.58
CA VAL A 124 0.62 -11.12 16.67
C VAL A 124 0.53 -10.14 15.50
N SER A 125 -0.66 -9.93 14.97
CA SER A 125 -0.91 -9.12 13.79
C SER A 125 -1.92 -8.00 14.03
N LYS A 126 -1.78 -6.89 13.28
CA LYS A 126 -2.67 -5.73 13.33
C LYS A 126 -3.90 -5.86 12.40
N LEU A 127 -4.32 -7.09 12.10
CA LEU A 127 -5.47 -7.36 11.21
C LEU A 127 -6.75 -6.67 11.70
N LYS A 128 -6.97 -6.66 13.02
CA LYS A 128 -8.15 -6.01 13.63
C LYS A 128 -8.20 -4.50 13.37
N GLU A 129 -7.06 -3.82 13.35
CA GLU A 129 -6.95 -2.38 13.07
C GLU A 129 -7.18 -2.06 11.59
N SER A 130 -7.05 -3.05 10.71
CA SER A 130 -7.16 -2.89 9.25
C SER A 130 -8.57 -3.15 8.71
N ILE A 131 -9.55 -3.43 9.57
CA ILE A 131 -10.94 -3.64 9.15
C ILE A 131 -11.57 -2.30 8.75
N ILE A 132 -12.02 -2.23 7.50
CA ILE A 132 -12.70 -1.06 6.94
C ILE A 132 -14.21 -1.16 7.14
N ARG A 133 -14.78 -2.36 6.99
CA ARG A 133 -16.21 -2.65 7.14
C ARG A 133 -16.42 -4.05 7.71
N GLY A 134 -17.43 -4.22 8.56
CA GLY A 134 -17.75 -5.50 9.20
C GLY A 134 -17.21 -5.61 10.61
N LYS A 135 -17.08 -6.84 11.11
CA LYS A 135 -16.53 -7.17 12.43
C LYS A 135 -15.36 -8.15 12.28
N TYR A 136 -14.48 -8.19 13.28
CA TYR A 136 -13.37 -9.15 13.35
C TYR A 136 -13.77 -10.49 13.98
N GLU A 137 -14.96 -10.59 14.55
CA GLU A 137 -15.48 -11.86 15.05
C GLU A 137 -15.64 -12.76 13.81
N ILE A 138 -14.81 -13.79 13.70
CA ILE A 138 -14.87 -14.82 12.67
C ILE A 138 -15.40 -16.06 13.37
N GLU A 139 -16.67 -16.38 13.16
CA GLU A 139 -17.25 -17.65 13.57
C GLU A 139 -17.04 -18.73 12.49
N GLU A 140 -17.51 -19.96 12.77
CA GLU A 140 -17.54 -21.03 11.76
C GLU A 140 -18.37 -20.55 10.54
N ASP A 141 -17.82 -20.70 9.33
CA ASP A 141 -18.36 -20.21 8.04
C ASP A 141 -18.26 -18.70 7.75
N GLU A 142 -17.57 -17.92 8.58
CA GLU A 142 -17.26 -16.52 8.27
C GLU A 142 -15.87 -16.35 7.66
N VAL A 143 -15.69 -15.30 6.86
CA VAL A 143 -14.45 -15.07 6.12
C VAL A 143 -14.13 -13.58 6.04
N LEU A 144 -12.87 -13.25 6.30
CA LEU A 144 -12.34 -11.91 6.04
C LEU A 144 -11.82 -11.83 4.62
N ILE A 145 -12.30 -10.83 3.89
CA ILE A 145 -11.93 -10.61 2.50
C ILE A 145 -11.21 -9.27 2.37
N GLY A 146 -10.06 -9.27 1.70
CA GLY A 146 -9.34 -8.05 1.37
C GLY A 146 -10.18 -7.11 0.51
N ASN A 147 -10.10 -5.80 0.77
CA ASN A 147 -10.93 -4.80 0.10
C ASN A 147 -10.86 -4.87 -1.44
N PHE A 148 -9.68 -5.13 -2.01
CA PHE A 148 -9.53 -5.28 -3.46
C PHE A 148 -10.26 -6.51 -4.02
N LEU A 149 -10.24 -7.64 -3.29
CA LEU A 149 -10.95 -8.84 -3.71
C LEU A 149 -12.46 -8.64 -3.60
N ALA A 150 -12.92 -7.98 -2.52
CA ALA A 150 -14.33 -7.61 -2.37
C ALA A 150 -14.79 -6.68 -3.51
N MET A 151 -13.97 -5.70 -3.91
CA MET A 151 -14.28 -4.81 -5.03
C MET A 151 -14.30 -5.54 -6.38
N ASP A 152 -13.32 -6.39 -6.67
CA ASP A 152 -13.25 -7.12 -7.94
C ASP A 152 -14.41 -8.11 -8.10
N PHE A 153 -14.79 -8.79 -7.02
CA PHE A 153 -15.93 -9.71 -7.01
C PHE A 153 -17.28 -9.02 -6.75
N ASN A 154 -17.27 -7.70 -6.52
CA ASN A 154 -18.42 -6.87 -6.17
C ASN A 154 -19.23 -7.44 -5.00
N LEU A 155 -18.52 -7.91 -3.97
CA LEU A 155 -19.08 -8.52 -2.75
C LEU A 155 -19.49 -7.45 -1.75
N ARG A 156 -20.58 -7.73 -1.03
CA ARG A 156 -21.07 -6.96 0.11
C ARG A 156 -21.12 -7.84 1.36
N ILE A 157 -21.15 -7.22 2.53
CA ILE A 157 -21.31 -7.94 3.80
C ILE A 157 -22.64 -8.71 3.76
N GLY A 158 -22.59 -10.02 4.05
CA GLY A 158 -23.72 -10.92 3.98
C GLY A 158 -23.85 -11.70 2.66
N ASP A 159 -23.01 -11.43 1.65
CA ASP A 159 -22.95 -12.25 0.45
C ASP A 159 -22.28 -13.60 0.74
N LYS A 160 -22.85 -14.67 0.16
CA LYS A 160 -22.30 -16.02 0.28
C LYS A 160 -21.25 -16.27 -0.78
N ILE A 161 -20.10 -16.76 -0.34
CA ILE A 161 -19.05 -17.30 -1.20
C ILE A 161 -18.89 -18.79 -0.91
N ILE A 162 -18.45 -19.54 -1.92
CA ILE A 162 -18.08 -20.95 -1.79
C ILE A 162 -16.56 -21.00 -1.95
N VAL A 163 -15.91 -21.76 -1.09
CA VAL A 163 -14.45 -21.91 -0.99
C VAL A 163 -14.09 -23.37 -1.20
#